data_AF-W4B2G9-F1
#
_entry.id   AF-W4B2G9-F1
#
_cell.length_a   1.000
_cell.length_b   1.000
_cell.length_c   1.000
_cell.angle_alpha   90.00
_cell.angle_beta   90.00
_cell.angle_gamma   90.00
#
_symmetry.space_group_name_H-M   'P 1'
#
loop_
_entity.id
_entity.type
_entity.pdbx_description
1 polymer ?
#
loop_
_entity_poly.entity_id
_entity_poly.type
_entity_poly.pdbx_seq_one_letter_code
_entity_poly.pdbx_strand_id
1 'polypeptide(L)' 'MFENDFERLKYYYEKKWAQKPQLRLYVSFGVITPEEFEVITGEVY' A
#
# COMPACT_ATOMS: atom_id res chain seq x y z
N MET A 1 2.41 13.52 10.56
CA MET A 1 1.71 12.22 10.60
C MET A 1 1.30 11.94 9.16
N PHE A 2 2.22 11.38 8.36
CA PHE A 2 2.19 11.09 6.89
C PHE A 2 1.78 12.23 5.94
N GLU A 3 2.49 12.36 4.82
CA GLU A 3 2.21 13.40 3.81
C GLU A 3 1.20 12.94 2.74
N ASN A 4 1.04 11.63 2.55
CA ASN A 4 0.10 11.04 1.60
C ASN A 4 -0.30 9.60 1.99
N ASP A 5 -1.28 9.04 1.26
CA ASP A 5 -1.78 7.69 1.50
C ASP A 5 -0.72 6.60 1.25
N PHE A 6 0.17 6.79 0.28
CA PHE A 6 1.27 5.87 -0.02
C PHE A 6 2.21 5.69 1.18
N GLU A 7 2.69 6.78 1.78
CA GLU A 7 3.56 6.73 2.96
C GLU A 7 2.87 6.07 4.16
N ARG A 8 1.59 6.37 4.36
CA ARG A 8 0.78 5.76 5.43
C ARG A 8 0.68 4.25 5.24
N LEU A 9 0.35 3.80 4.02
CA LEU A 9 0.17 2.38 3.72
C LEU A 9 1.48 1.61 3.72
N LYS A 10 2.57 2.22 3.26
CA LYS A 10 3.91 1.67 3.40
C LYS A 10 4.26 1.41 4.87
N TYR A 11 4.06 2.42 5.73
CA TYR A 11 4.30 2.27 7.15
C TYR A 11 3.40 1.20 7.78
N TYR A 12 2.12 1.13 7.43
CA TYR A 12 1.21 0.09 7.93
C TYR A 12 1.64 -1.31 7.50
N TYR A 13 2.14 -1.47 6.28
CA TYR A 13 2.67 -2.74 5.79
C TYR A 13 3.94 -3.14 6.55
N GLU A 14 4.88 -2.21 6.77
CA GLU A 14 6.09 -2.44 7.58
C GLU A 14 5.76 -2.84 9.02
N LYS A 15 4.70 -2.26 9.60
CA LYS A 15 4.21 -2.62 10.94
C LYS A 15 3.31 -3.85 10.97
N LYS A 16 3.06 -4.50 9.81
CA LYS A 16 2.14 -5.63 9.65
C LYS A 16 0.69 -5.34 10.06
N TRP A 17 0.30 -4.06 10.03
CA TRP A 17 -1.08 -3.61 10.25
C TRP A 17 -1.90 -3.66 8.97
N ALA A 18 -1.25 -3.46 7.83
CA ALA A 18 -1.81 -3.76 6.52
C ALA A 18 -1.12 -4.99 5.94
N GLN A 19 -1.89 -5.85 5.25
CA GLN A 19 -1.39 -7.00 4.51
C GLN A 19 -1.68 -6.83 3.02
N LYS A 20 -1.02 -7.65 2.18
CA LYS A 20 -1.15 -7.60 0.72
C LYS A 20 -2.61 -7.60 0.22
N PRO A 21 -3.53 -8.43 0.74
CA PRO A 21 -4.93 -8.39 0.30
C PRO A 21 -5.59 -7.02 0.54
N GLN A 22 -5.27 -6.36 1.65
CA GLN A 22 -5.79 -5.02 1.96
C GLN A 22 -5.16 -3.97 1.04
N LEU A 23 -3.86 -4.06 0.76
CA LEU A 23 -3.20 -3.17 -0.20
C LEU A 23 -3.80 -3.31 -1.61
N ARG A 24 -4.17 -4.52 -2.04
CA ARG A 24 -4.88 -4.72 -3.32
C ARG A 24 -6.26 -4.05 -3.34
N LEU A 25 -6.97 -4.03 -2.21
CA LEU A 25 -8.23 -3.27 -2.10
C LEU A 25 -7.98 -1.76 -2.21
N TYR A 26 -6.92 -1.24 -1.60
CA TYR A 26 -6.57 0.18 -1.72
C TYR A 26 -6.23 0.56 -3.17
N VAL A 27 -5.60 -0.34 -3.94
CA VAL A 27 -5.43 -0.13 -5.39
C VAL A 27 -6.79 -0.12 -6.10
N SER A 28 -7.69 -1.07 -5.81
CA SER A 28 -9.03 -1.08 -6.42
C SER A 28 -9.89 0.15 -6.08
N PHE A 29 -9.63 0.78 -4.94
CA PHE A 29 -10.29 2.00 -4.51
C PHE A 29 -9.60 3.27 -5.04
N GLY A 30 -8.50 3.14 -5.79
CA GLY A 30 -7.73 4.25 -6.33
C GLY A 30 -6.98 5.07 -5.26
N VAL A 31 -6.75 4.50 -4.08
CA VAL A 31 -6.02 5.15 -2.97
C VAL A 31 -4.52 5.13 -3.22
N ILE A 32 -4.03 4.05 -3.84
CA ILE A 32 -2.66 3.92 -4.34
C ILE A 32 -2.70 3.30 -5.74
N THR A 33 -1.65 3.47 -6.52
CA THR A 33 -1.54 2.85 -7.85
C THR A 33 -1.02 1.41 -7.78
N PRO A 34 -1.17 0.61 -8.85
CA PRO A 34 -0.49 -0.68 -8.96
C PRO A 34 1.02 -0.56 -8.72
N GLU A 35 1.69 0.45 -9.29
CA GLU A 35 3.13 0.65 -9.14
C GLU A 35 3.51 0.95 -7.68
N GLU A 36 2.70 1.74 -6.97
CA GLU A 36 2.88 2.00 -5.54
C GLU A 36 2.70 0.73 -4.70
N PHE A 37 1.77 -0.15 -5.06
CA PHE A 37 1.64 -1.47 -4.44
C PHE A 37 2.91 -2.31 -4.62
N GLU A 38 3.48 -2.33 -5.82
CA GLU A 38 4.72 -3.06 -6.10
C GLU A 38 5.88 -2.52 -5.26
N VAL A 39 5.98 -1.19 -5.10
CA VAL A 39 6.97 -0.56 -4.24
C VAL A 39 6.78 -0.92 -2.75
N ILE A 40 5.54 -0.98 -2.27
CA ILE A 40 5.25 -1.33 -0.87
C ILE A 40 5.56 -2.80 -0.59
N THR A 41 5.18 -3.70 -1.51
CA THR A 41 5.14 -5.14 -1.24
C THR A 41 6.30 -5.92 -1.83
N GLY A 42 6.97 -5.38 -2.85
CA GLY A 42 7.97 -6.07 -3.68
C GLY A 42 7.37 -7.10 -4.64
N GLU A 43 6.04 -7.15 -4.79
CA GLU A 43 5.35 -8.07 -5.69
C GLU A 43 4.68 -7.31 -6.82
N VAL A 44 4.77 -7.88 -8.03
CA VAL A 44 4.02 -7.40 -9.20
C VAL A 44 2.52 -7.47 -8.91
N TYR A 45 1.81 -6.39 -9.24
CA TYR A 45 0.38 -6.24 -8.94
C TYR A 45 -0.49 -7.13 -9.84
#